data_AF-A0A9Y3QQM7-F1
#
_entry.id   AF-A0A9Y3QQM7-F1
#
_cell.length_a   1.000
_cell.length_b   1.000
_cell.length_c   1.000
_cell.angle_alpha   90.00
_cell.angle_beta   90.00
_cell.angle_gamma   90.00
#
_symmetry.space_group_name_H-M   'P 1'
#
loop_
_entity.id
_entity.type
_entity.pdbx_description
1 polymer ?
#
loop_
_entity_poly.entity_id
_entity_poly.type
_entity_poly.pdbx_seq_one_letter_code
_entity_poly.pdbx_strand_id
1 'polypeptide(L)'
;MEREKSWIFWWLMPFMSYYMLYQNCLSEQYFCGNSCNISATISRNQAECCMNYTDNVLNGGNLSDTLRAIWTLEKVLEGTEVNGSMQLYVKTFVALLHKPSGPFGGLEIYANDTKVTPDVPLLNSKVIVQLPRELGAGPNNTFVFCMFKWPETNKSVFESPHEVYDQRLVGLSVQGKKISGLQERINITMEFTKKIDETQKPSCQFFNYSTYTFREDGCVTHWTHRQNNITCSCNHLTYFGILIIPDPSITKKDQEILTHITVIGCSISLFTLVITILLFITNRKLRQDVSMKVHINLVIALMLLNLHFLPSQAVAAGSSSGLCLYMALLLHYSLLATFSWMALEGFHLYLLLVKVFNIYVKKYLLKLGVVGWGVPAMIVSVVVIIDRTFYGLTPLDASNSSSTAM
;
A
#
# COMPACT_ATOMS: atom_id res chain seq x y z
N MET A 1 -20.29 -44.44 31.67
CA MET A 1 -19.64 -45.47 32.51
C MET A 1 -18.25 -45.66 31.92
N GLU A 2 -17.31 -44.79 32.33
CA GLU A 2 -16.20 -45.12 33.26
C GLU A 2 -15.13 -46.00 32.58
N ARG A 3 -13.82 -45.72 32.61
CA ARG A 3 -13.02 -44.83 33.46
C ARG A 3 -11.59 -44.74 32.86
N GLU A 4 -11.03 -43.52 32.85
CA GLU A 4 -9.65 -43.10 33.13
C GLU A 4 -8.35 -43.73 32.54
N LYS A 5 -7.52 -42.79 32.01
CA LYS A 5 -6.10 -42.45 32.32
C LYS A 5 -4.94 -43.40 31.95
N SER A 6 -3.95 -42.81 31.25
CA SER A 6 -2.56 -42.54 31.72
C SER A 6 -1.57 -42.72 30.55
N TRP A 7 -1.20 -41.65 29.84
CA TRP A 7 0.01 -40.83 30.06
C TRP A 7 1.34 -41.61 30.08
N ILE A 8 2.13 -41.35 29.04
CA ILE A 8 3.57 -41.01 29.04
C ILE A 8 4.50 -41.95 29.78
N PHE A 9 5.34 -42.65 29.03
CA PHE A 9 6.80 -42.70 29.07
C PHE A 9 7.12 -43.73 27.96
N TRP A 10 7.99 -43.45 27.01
CA TRP A 10 9.32 -44.04 27.00
C TRP A 10 10.10 -43.31 25.89
N TRP A 11 10.79 -42.26 26.29
CA TRP A 11 12.05 -41.87 25.65
C TRP A 11 13.15 -42.65 26.35
N LEU A 12 13.87 -43.49 25.62
CA LEU A 12 15.28 -43.86 25.81
C LEU A 12 15.72 -44.66 24.56
N MET A 13 16.36 -43.96 23.61
CA MET A 13 17.40 -44.50 22.71
C MET A 13 18.48 -45.27 23.53
N PRO A 14 19.47 -46.04 23.00
CA PRO A 14 20.10 -45.93 21.66
C PRO A 14 20.68 -47.27 21.06
N PHE A 15 21.47 -47.13 19.99
CA PHE A 15 22.62 -47.94 19.53
C PHE A 15 22.45 -49.11 18.55
N MET A 16 23.15 -48.91 17.41
CA MET A 16 24.09 -49.77 16.66
C MET A 16 23.68 -49.92 15.20
N SER A 17 24.43 -49.32 14.26
CA SER A 17 25.60 -49.93 13.59
C SER A 17 25.11 -51.03 12.61
N TYR A 18 25.38 -51.07 11.32
CA TYR A 18 26.55 -50.67 10.55
C TYR A 18 26.18 -50.81 9.05
N TYR A 19 26.63 -49.85 8.23
CA TYR A 19 27.21 -49.99 6.89
C TYR A 19 26.61 -50.81 5.73
N MET A 20 26.84 -50.21 4.55
CA MET A 20 27.09 -50.80 3.21
C MET A 20 25.89 -51.10 2.31
N LEU A 21 25.60 -50.17 1.38
CA LEU A 21 26.01 -50.26 -0.03
C LEU A 21 25.18 -49.28 -0.87
N TYR A 22 25.75 -48.13 -1.23
CA TYR A 22 25.78 -47.68 -2.62
C TYR A 22 26.79 -46.55 -2.76
N GLN A 23 27.97 -46.88 -3.28
CA GLN A 23 28.96 -45.89 -3.67
C GLN A 23 28.87 -45.64 -5.17
N ASN A 24 29.07 -44.37 -5.52
CA ASN A 24 29.53 -43.82 -6.79
C ASN A 24 28.45 -43.37 -7.79
N CYS A 25 28.07 -42.10 -7.66
CA CYS A 25 28.29 -41.14 -8.75
C CYS A 25 28.89 -39.86 -8.16
N LEU A 26 30.15 -39.60 -8.51
CA LEU A 26 30.89 -38.39 -8.17
C LEU A 26 30.28 -37.18 -8.90
N SER A 27 29.81 -36.21 -8.12
CA SER A 27 29.77 -34.80 -8.48
C SER A 27 30.17 -34.05 -7.21
N GLU A 28 31.24 -33.27 -7.26
CA GLU A 28 31.73 -32.46 -6.14
C GLU A 28 30.66 -31.43 -5.73
N GLN A 29 29.75 -31.81 -4.84
CA GLN A 29 28.85 -30.89 -4.15
C GLN A 29 29.59 -30.27 -2.96
N TYR A 30 30.15 -29.08 -3.18
CA TYR A 30 30.60 -28.22 -2.10
C TYR A 30 29.40 -27.80 -1.25
N PHE A 31 29.35 -28.23 0.01
CA PHE A 31 28.30 -27.86 0.95
C PHE A 31 28.52 -26.41 1.40
N CYS A 32 27.60 -25.52 1.03
CA CYS A 32 27.58 -24.17 1.57
C CYS A 32 27.22 -24.19 3.05
N GLY A 33 28.11 -23.67 3.90
CA GLY A 33 27.85 -23.55 5.33
C GLY A 33 26.68 -22.61 5.66
N ASN A 34 26.17 -22.69 6.88
CA ASN A 34 25.02 -21.89 7.38
C ASN A 34 25.31 -20.38 7.55
N SER A 35 26.42 -19.87 7.04
CA SER A 35 26.83 -18.47 7.21
C SER A 35 27.73 -18.01 6.09
N CYS A 36 27.52 -16.79 5.61
CA CYS A 36 28.45 -16.11 4.72
C CYS A 36 29.60 -15.51 5.54
N ASN A 37 30.80 -16.11 5.46
CA ASN A 37 31.98 -15.68 6.21
C ASN A 37 32.96 -14.91 5.30
N ILE A 38 33.41 -13.74 5.74
CA ILE A 38 34.27 -12.86 4.94
C ILE A 38 35.74 -13.30 5.15
N SER A 39 36.35 -13.91 4.12
CA SER A 39 37.78 -14.23 4.10
C SER A 39 38.61 -13.14 3.40
N ALA A 40 39.93 -13.13 3.62
CA ALA A 40 40.85 -12.14 3.04
C ALA A 40 40.91 -12.19 1.49
N THR A 41 40.57 -13.33 0.89
CA THR A 41 40.42 -13.51 -0.56
C THR A 41 39.08 -14.18 -0.80
N ILE A 42 38.24 -13.60 -1.66
CA ILE A 42 36.89 -14.10 -1.94
C ILE A 42 36.87 -14.65 -3.37
N SER A 43 36.60 -15.95 -3.49
CA SER A 43 36.48 -16.68 -4.75
C SER A 43 35.05 -16.68 -5.29
N ARG A 44 34.89 -16.99 -6.58
CA ARG A 44 33.57 -17.19 -7.24
C ARG A 44 32.63 -18.06 -6.42
N ASN A 45 33.13 -19.21 -5.98
CA ASN A 45 32.33 -20.22 -5.28
C ASN A 45 31.84 -19.68 -3.93
N GLN A 46 32.64 -18.86 -3.24
CA GLN A 46 32.21 -18.22 -1.99
C GLN A 46 31.14 -17.15 -2.23
N ALA A 47 31.26 -16.38 -3.31
CA ALA A 47 30.24 -15.39 -3.70
C ALA A 47 28.90 -16.08 -4.03
N GLU A 48 28.92 -17.14 -4.85
CA GLU A 48 27.72 -17.94 -5.17
C GLU A 48 27.11 -18.57 -3.92
N CYS A 49 27.97 -19.03 -3.00
CA CYS A 49 27.54 -19.56 -1.72
C CYS A 49 26.82 -18.54 -0.85
N CYS A 50 27.35 -17.31 -0.79
CA CYS A 50 26.74 -16.19 -0.07
C CYS A 50 25.41 -15.77 -0.70
N MET A 51 25.30 -15.77 -2.03
CA MET A 51 24.03 -15.52 -2.74
C MET A 51 22.99 -16.57 -2.37
N ASN A 52 23.36 -17.85 -2.33
CA ASN A 52 22.46 -18.93 -1.93
C ASN A 52 21.98 -18.80 -0.47
N TYR A 53 22.90 -18.46 0.44
CA TYR A 53 22.55 -18.19 1.84
C TYR A 53 21.57 -17.01 1.94
N THR A 54 21.83 -15.91 1.25
CA THR A 54 20.99 -14.71 1.27
C THR A 54 19.59 -14.99 0.71
N ASP A 55 19.48 -15.79 -0.35
CA ASP A 55 18.20 -16.25 -0.90
C ASP A 55 17.40 -17.10 0.10
N ASN A 56 18.06 -17.98 0.85
CA ASN A 56 17.38 -18.74 1.91
C ASN A 56 16.87 -17.83 3.03
N VAL A 57 17.66 -16.82 3.45
CA VAL A 57 17.26 -15.85 4.47
C VAL A 57 16.13 -14.96 3.98
N LEU A 58 16.15 -14.52 2.72
CA LEU A 58 15.06 -13.76 2.11
C LEU A 58 13.71 -14.49 2.25
N ASN A 59 13.70 -15.80 2.00
CA ASN A 59 12.48 -16.61 1.98
C ASN A 59 11.96 -17.04 3.37
N GLY A 60 12.76 -16.94 4.43
CA GLY A 60 12.39 -17.46 5.76
C GLY A 60 12.86 -16.66 6.98
N GLY A 61 13.61 -15.59 6.80
CA GLY A 61 14.16 -14.74 7.87
C GLY A 61 13.30 -13.52 8.19
N ASN A 62 13.60 -12.85 9.31
CA ASN A 62 13.00 -11.56 9.64
C ASN A 62 13.63 -10.41 8.80
N LEU A 63 13.05 -9.22 8.86
CA LEU A 63 13.54 -8.03 8.11
C LEU A 63 15.00 -7.69 8.44
N SER A 64 15.35 -7.68 9.73
CA SER A 64 16.69 -7.27 10.18
C SER A 64 17.77 -8.23 9.67
N ASP A 65 17.51 -9.53 9.75
CA ASP A 65 18.40 -10.58 9.27
C ASP A 65 18.51 -10.55 7.74
N THR A 66 17.40 -10.27 7.04
CA THR A 66 17.39 -10.10 5.59
C THR A 66 18.23 -8.91 5.14
N LEU A 67 18.06 -7.74 5.76
CA LEU A 67 18.86 -6.55 5.44
C LEU A 67 20.34 -6.76 5.77
N ARG A 68 20.63 -7.43 6.89
CA ARG A 68 22.00 -7.81 7.26
C ARG A 68 22.61 -8.76 6.22
N ALA A 69 21.84 -9.75 5.75
CA ALA A 69 22.29 -10.68 4.73
C ALA A 69 22.58 -9.98 3.40
N ILE A 70 21.71 -9.06 2.95
CA ILE A 70 21.93 -8.26 1.73
C ILE A 70 23.17 -7.37 1.86
N TRP A 71 23.33 -6.68 2.98
CA TRP A 71 24.52 -5.86 3.24
C TRP A 71 25.81 -6.69 3.26
N THR A 72 25.75 -7.89 3.86
CA THR A 72 26.87 -8.83 3.87
C THR A 72 27.19 -9.32 2.45
N LEU A 73 26.17 -9.64 1.66
CA LEU A 73 26.30 -10.04 0.27
C LEU A 73 26.96 -8.92 -0.56
N GLU A 74 26.50 -7.68 -0.42
CA GLU A 74 27.10 -6.52 -1.09
C GLU A 74 28.60 -6.43 -0.82
N LYS A 75 29.02 -6.58 0.44
CA LYS A 75 30.44 -6.56 0.83
C LYS A 75 31.24 -7.73 0.24
N VAL A 76 30.65 -8.90 0.15
CA VAL A 76 31.29 -10.09 -0.45
C VAL A 76 31.45 -9.92 -1.96
N LEU A 77 30.44 -9.41 -2.66
CA LEU A 77 30.52 -9.13 -4.09
C LEU A 77 31.57 -8.05 -4.39
N GLU A 78 31.62 -6.97 -3.60
CA GLU A 78 32.63 -5.92 -3.72
C GLU A 78 34.06 -6.42 -3.46
N GLY A 79 34.22 -7.38 -2.56
CA GLY A 79 35.51 -7.97 -2.19
C GLY A 79 35.96 -9.16 -3.05
N THR A 80 35.14 -9.60 -4.01
CA THR A 80 35.47 -10.71 -4.90
C THR A 80 36.51 -10.27 -5.93
N GLU A 81 37.58 -11.05 -6.07
CA GLU A 81 38.62 -10.77 -7.05
C GLU A 81 38.15 -11.12 -8.46
N VAL A 82 38.21 -10.15 -9.37
CA VAL A 82 37.75 -10.30 -10.76
C VAL A 82 38.78 -9.71 -11.72
N ASN A 83 39.09 -10.46 -12.77
CA ASN A 83 39.85 -9.99 -13.92
C ASN A 83 38.87 -9.78 -15.10
N GLY A 84 38.46 -8.53 -15.35
CA GLY A 84 37.48 -8.20 -16.37
C GLY A 84 36.04 -8.31 -15.85
N SER A 85 35.24 -9.22 -16.40
CA SER A 85 33.82 -9.39 -16.04
C SER A 85 33.54 -10.78 -15.49
N MET A 86 32.86 -10.85 -14.36
CA MET A 86 32.36 -12.10 -13.76
C MET A 86 30.83 -12.02 -13.62
N GLN A 87 30.15 -12.98 -14.22
CA GLN A 87 28.70 -13.15 -14.12
C GLN A 87 28.39 -14.23 -13.08
N LEU A 88 27.44 -13.97 -12.20
CA LEU A 88 26.98 -14.89 -11.17
C LEU A 88 25.46 -15.01 -11.25
N TYR A 89 24.97 -16.24 -11.13
CA TYR A 89 23.54 -16.52 -11.08
C TYR A 89 23.26 -17.60 -10.03
N VAL A 90 22.44 -17.27 -9.05
CA VAL A 90 22.03 -18.20 -8.00
C VAL A 90 20.57 -17.93 -7.66
N LYS A 91 19.69 -18.87 -8.04
CA LYS A 91 18.25 -18.82 -7.76
C LYS A 91 17.58 -17.51 -8.20
N THR A 92 17.25 -16.62 -7.26
CA THR A 92 16.60 -15.32 -7.54
C THR A 92 17.59 -14.19 -7.80
N PHE A 93 18.88 -14.41 -7.52
CA PHE A 93 19.93 -13.41 -7.68
C PHE A 93 20.67 -13.54 -9.01
N VAL A 94 20.89 -12.40 -9.65
CA VAL A 94 21.71 -12.22 -10.84
C VAL A 94 22.69 -11.09 -10.55
N ALA A 95 23.99 -11.35 -10.61
CA ALA A 95 25.00 -10.34 -10.33
C ALA A 95 26.09 -10.29 -11.41
N LEU A 96 26.58 -9.08 -11.68
CA LEU A 96 27.71 -8.82 -12.57
C LEU A 96 28.75 -8.02 -11.81
N LEU A 97 29.96 -8.57 -11.72
CA LEU A 97 31.11 -7.89 -11.18
C LEU A 97 32.00 -7.51 -12.35
N HIS A 98 32.35 -6.24 -12.45
CA HIS A 98 33.16 -5.73 -13.55
C HIS A 98 34.31 -4.89 -13.00
N LYS A 99 35.54 -5.27 -13.36
CA LYS A 99 36.75 -4.52 -13.08
C LYS A 99 37.34 -4.03 -14.41
N PRO A 100 37.27 -2.72 -14.69
CA PRO A 100 37.74 -2.17 -15.96
C PRO A 100 39.27 -2.24 -16.05
N SER A 101 39.80 -2.56 -17.23
CA SER A 101 41.27 -2.61 -17.46
C SER A 101 41.90 -1.24 -17.71
N GLY A 102 41.10 -0.18 -17.88
CA GLY A 102 41.53 1.17 -18.24
C GLY A 102 40.59 2.25 -17.68
N PRO A 103 40.62 3.49 -18.19
CA PRO A 103 39.68 4.53 -17.78
C PRO A 103 38.24 4.10 -18.12
N PHE A 104 37.33 4.27 -17.18
CA PHE A 104 35.93 3.86 -17.34
C PHE A 104 35.23 4.75 -18.37
N GLY A 105 34.76 4.14 -19.47
CA GLY A 105 34.12 4.83 -20.60
C GLY A 105 32.59 4.82 -20.57
N GLY A 106 31.99 4.36 -19.47
CA GLY A 106 30.59 3.96 -19.38
C GLY A 106 30.44 2.44 -19.60
N LEU A 107 29.29 1.90 -19.20
CA LEU A 107 28.97 0.48 -19.32
C LEU A 107 27.47 0.30 -19.45
N GLU A 108 27.02 -0.50 -20.41
CA GLU A 108 25.63 -0.93 -20.49
C GLU A 108 25.48 -2.37 -19.98
N ILE A 109 24.47 -2.61 -19.15
CA ILE A 109 24.23 -3.91 -18.54
C ILE A 109 22.84 -4.36 -18.95
N TYR A 110 22.77 -5.55 -19.53
CA TYR A 110 21.53 -6.20 -19.92
C TYR A 110 21.30 -7.38 -19.00
N ALA A 111 20.16 -7.40 -18.30
CA ALA A 111 19.84 -8.45 -17.34
C ALA A 111 18.42 -9.01 -17.53
N ASN A 112 18.29 -10.32 -17.39
CA ASN A 112 17.02 -11.03 -17.24
C ASN A 112 17.10 -11.93 -15.99
N ASP A 113 16.07 -12.74 -15.74
CA ASP A 113 15.99 -13.54 -14.50
C ASP A 113 17.09 -14.61 -14.35
N THR A 114 17.89 -14.87 -15.38
CA THR A 114 18.87 -15.98 -15.41
C THR A 114 20.26 -15.59 -15.89
N LYS A 115 20.40 -14.45 -16.54
CA LYS A 115 21.63 -14.02 -17.21
C LYS A 115 21.82 -12.52 -17.09
N VAL A 116 23.07 -12.11 -17.09
CA VAL A 116 23.49 -10.71 -17.16
C VAL A 116 24.71 -10.59 -18.06
N THR A 117 24.71 -9.62 -18.96
CA THR A 117 25.81 -9.37 -19.90
C THR A 117 26.18 -7.89 -19.94
N PRO A 118 27.49 -7.58 -19.89
CA PRO A 118 28.00 -6.23 -20.19
C PRO A 118 28.04 -6.00 -21.71
N ASP A 119 27.60 -4.84 -22.17
CA ASP A 119 27.68 -4.29 -23.53
C ASP A 119 27.11 -5.17 -24.67
N VAL A 120 26.48 -6.30 -24.33
CA VAL A 120 25.85 -7.23 -25.27
C VAL A 120 24.36 -7.31 -24.94
N PRO A 121 23.46 -6.84 -25.82
CA PRO A 121 22.02 -6.94 -25.62
C PRO A 121 21.55 -8.38 -25.47
N LEU A 122 20.68 -8.64 -24.49
CA LEU A 122 19.99 -9.92 -24.35
C LEU A 122 18.60 -9.87 -24.98
N LEU A 123 18.21 -10.96 -25.63
CA LEU A 123 16.82 -11.18 -26.01
C LEU A 123 15.97 -11.30 -24.72
N ASN A 124 14.88 -10.53 -24.63
CA ASN A 124 14.01 -10.43 -23.44
C ASN A 124 14.73 -9.88 -22.19
N SER A 125 15.55 -8.84 -22.38
CA SER A 125 16.13 -8.07 -21.27
C SER A 125 14.99 -7.47 -20.43
N LYS A 126 14.94 -7.78 -19.14
CA LYS A 126 13.95 -7.20 -18.23
C LYS A 126 14.43 -5.90 -17.62
N VAL A 127 15.74 -5.80 -17.39
CA VAL A 127 16.39 -4.61 -16.83
C VAL A 127 17.59 -4.26 -17.71
N ILE A 128 17.71 -2.99 -18.05
CA ILE A 128 18.82 -2.41 -18.78
C ILE A 128 19.38 -1.27 -17.95
N VAL A 129 20.66 -1.30 -17.61
CA VAL A 129 21.33 -0.24 -16.84
C VAL A 129 22.39 0.43 -17.69
N GLN A 130 22.33 1.75 -17.80
CA GLN A 130 23.34 2.57 -18.46
C GLN A 130 24.11 3.35 -17.41
N LEU A 131 25.41 3.10 -17.32
CA LEU A 131 26.31 3.73 -16.36
C LEU A 131 27.09 4.88 -17.01
N PRO A 132 27.16 6.06 -16.36
CA PRO A 132 27.85 7.24 -16.86
C PRO A 132 29.37 7.10 -16.77
N ARG A 133 30.10 7.92 -17.52
CA ARG A 133 31.57 7.88 -17.54
C ARG A 133 32.20 8.38 -16.23
N GLU A 134 31.49 9.23 -15.52
CA GLU A 134 31.91 9.93 -14.29
C GLU A 134 31.98 9.02 -13.04
N LEU A 135 31.64 7.73 -13.15
CA LEU A 135 31.49 6.82 -12.00
C LEU A 135 32.78 6.61 -11.18
N GLY A 136 33.95 6.98 -11.71
CA GLY A 136 35.22 6.89 -10.99
C GLY A 136 35.62 5.44 -10.63
N ALA A 137 35.07 4.47 -11.34
CA ALA A 137 35.48 3.07 -11.33
C ALA A 137 36.80 2.92 -12.11
N GLY A 138 37.89 3.46 -11.57
CA GLY A 138 39.23 3.23 -12.12
C GLY A 138 39.63 1.74 -12.03
N PRO A 139 40.78 1.34 -12.60
CA PRO A 139 41.20 -0.05 -12.70
C PRO A 139 41.41 -0.77 -11.36
N ASN A 140 41.41 -0.01 -10.27
CA ASN A 140 41.60 -0.54 -8.92
C ASN A 140 40.30 -0.93 -8.22
N ASN A 141 39.13 -0.54 -8.74
CA ASN A 141 37.85 -0.77 -8.06
C ASN A 141 36.94 -1.68 -8.90
N THR A 142 36.32 -2.66 -8.24
CA THR A 142 35.28 -3.49 -8.85
C THR A 142 33.94 -2.79 -8.75
N PHE A 143 33.24 -2.69 -9.88
CA PHE A 143 31.83 -2.30 -9.95
C PHE A 143 30.96 -3.55 -9.79
N VAL A 144 29.87 -3.44 -9.04
CA VAL A 144 28.93 -4.52 -8.78
C VAL A 144 27.52 -4.09 -9.20
N PHE A 145 26.92 -4.89 -10.07
CA PHE A 145 25.49 -4.90 -10.33
C PHE A 145 24.90 -6.15 -9.68
N CYS A 146 23.78 -6.00 -8.97
CA CYS A 146 23.05 -7.10 -8.36
C CYS A 146 21.55 -6.89 -8.55
N MET A 147 20.87 -7.85 -9.14
CA MET A 147 19.42 -7.86 -9.32
C MET A 147 18.84 -9.08 -8.62
N PHE A 148 17.77 -8.89 -7.85
CA PHE A 148 17.10 -10.00 -7.20
C PHE A 148 15.60 -9.72 -7.01
N LYS A 149 14.84 -10.79 -6.78
CA LYS A 149 13.41 -10.71 -6.45
C LYS A 149 13.20 -10.84 -4.94
N TRP A 150 12.43 -9.92 -4.39
CA TRP A 150 11.99 -9.94 -3.01
C TRP A 150 10.78 -10.89 -2.85
N PRO A 151 10.70 -11.71 -1.79
CA PRO A 151 9.59 -12.64 -1.63
C PRO A 151 8.28 -11.97 -1.17
N GLU A 152 7.14 -12.52 -1.63
CA GLU A 152 5.79 -12.01 -1.33
C GLU A 152 5.36 -12.09 0.13
N THR A 153 5.91 -13.03 0.89
CA THR A 153 5.62 -13.19 2.33
C THR A 153 6.03 -11.97 3.16
N ASN A 154 6.92 -11.15 2.62
CA ASN A 154 7.45 -9.94 3.23
C ASN A 154 6.79 -8.66 2.66
N LYS A 155 5.55 -8.73 2.14
CA LYS A 155 4.80 -7.57 1.61
C LYS A 155 4.62 -6.42 2.62
N SER A 156 4.65 -6.70 3.93
CA SER A 156 4.53 -5.72 5.02
C SER A 156 5.87 -5.14 5.52
N VAL A 157 6.99 -5.52 4.91
CA VAL A 157 8.31 -5.43 5.55
C VAL A 157 9.07 -4.14 5.22
N PHE A 158 8.78 -3.52 4.09
CA PHE A 158 9.09 -2.12 3.91
C PHE A 158 7.86 -1.35 4.39
N GLU A 159 8.00 -0.37 5.28
CA GLU A 159 6.89 0.51 5.72
C GLU A 159 6.30 1.36 4.56
N SER A 160 6.41 0.91 3.31
CA SER A 160 5.73 1.47 2.16
C SER A 160 4.37 0.80 1.98
N PRO A 161 3.26 1.55 1.95
CA PRO A 161 1.92 1.03 1.65
C PRO A 161 1.76 0.60 0.18
N HIS A 162 2.87 0.55 -0.59
CA HIS A 162 2.87 0.45 -2.05
C HIS A 162 3.70 -0.75 -2.50
N GLU A 163 3.20 -1.46 -3.51
CA GLU A 163 3.81 -2.69 -4.01
C GLU A 163 5.03 -2.39 -4.90
N VAL A 164 6.12 -3.13 -4.70
CA VAL A 164 7.30 -3.10 -5.58
C VAL A 164 7.02 -3.95 -6.82
N TYR A 165 7.13 -3.36 -8.01
CA TYR A 165 6.85 -3.98 -9.30
C TYR A 165 7.72 -5.23 -9.53
N ASP A 166 7.08 -6.36 -9.87
CA ASP A 166 7.69 -7.69 -10.04
C ASP A 166 8.59 -8.10 -8.85
N GLN A 167 8.38 -7.46 -7.69
CA GLN A 167 9.21 -7.54 -6.49
C GLN A 167 10.71 -7.37 -6.77
N ARG A 168 11.07 -6.64 -7.82
CA ARG A 168 12.44 -6.59 -8.31
C ARG A 168 13.19 -5.43 -7.69
N LEU A 169 14.36 -5.71 -7.14
CA LEU A 169 15.32 -4.71 -6.70
C LEU A 169 16.60 -4.80 -7.54
N VAL A 170 17.14 -3.64 -7.87
CA VAL A 170 18.37 -3.46 -8.64
C VAL A 170 19.35 -2.66 -7.80
N GLY A 171 20.39 -3.33 -7.32
CA GLY A 171 21.51 -2.77 -6.59
C GLY A 171 22.68 -2.44 -7.50
N LEU A 172 23.27 -1.26 -7.30
CA LEU A 172 24.50 -0.82 -7.95
C LEU A 172 25.47 -0.36 -6.87
N SER A 173 26.72 -0.82 -6.90
CA SER A 173 27.75 -0.36 -5.98
C SER A 173 29.14 -0.37 -6.60
N VAL A 174 30.06 0.38 -5.99
CA VAL A 174 31.49 0.42 -6.37
C VAL A 174 32.30 0.14 -5.12
N GLN A 175 33.27 -0.76 -5.24
CA GLN A 175 34.13 -1.18 -4.14
C GLN A 175 34.70 0.00 -3.35
N GLY A 176 34.35 0.06 -2.07
CA GLY A 176 34.88 1.06 -1.13
C GLY A 176 34.42 2.51 -1.35
N LYS A 177 33.45 2.76 -2.24
CA LYS A 177 32.99 4.12 -2.56
C LYS A 177 31.48 4.25 -2.46
N LYS A 178 31.03 5.30 -1.78
CA LYS A 178 29.63 5.74 -1.83
C LYS A 178 29.50 6.83 -2.89
N ILE A 179 28.82 6.51 -3.99
CA ILE A 179 28.64 7.43 -5.13
C ILE A 179 27.31 8.15 -5.00
N SER A 180 27.35 9.48 -4.99
CA SER A 180 26.16 10.35 -4.92
C SER A 180 26.45 11.71 -5.57
N GLY A 181 25.44 12.33 -6.16
CA GLY A 181 25.57 13.65 -6.79
C GLY A 181 26.19 13.64 -8.18
N LEU A 182 26.04 12.54 -8.92
CA LEU A 182 26.48 12.43 -10.32
C LEU A 182 25.80 13.51 -11.20
N GLN A 183 26.57 14.17 -12.06
CA GLN A 183 26.02 15.13 -13.03
C GLN A 183 25.40 14.38 -14.19
N GLU A 184 26.13 13.40 -14.74
CA GLU A 184 25.57 12.42 -15.67
C GLU A 184 24.90 11.29 -14.87
N ARG A 185 23.57 11.20 -14.95
CA ARG A 185 22.78 10.25 -14.16
C ARG A 185 22.87 8.82 -14.71
N ILE A 186 22.73 7.84 -13.81
CA ILE A 186 22.50 6.45 -14.19
C ILE A 186 21.07 6.26 -14.67
N ASN A 187 20.88 5.53 -15.76
CA ASN A 187 19.55 5.20 -16.27
C ASN A 187 19.28 3.71 -16.09
N ILE A 188 18.26 3.37 -15.32
CA ILE A 188 17.78 2.00 -15.12
C ILE A 188 16.44 1.88 -15.85
N THR A 189 16.44 1.20 -16.98
CA THR A 189 15.22 0.94 -17.75
C THR A 189 14.69 -0.46 -17.43
N MET A 190 13.41 -0.57 -17.10
CA MET A 190 12.73 -1.83 -16.84
C MET A 190 11.54 -2.01 -17.78
N GLU A 191 11.38 -3.21 -18.32
CA GLU A 191 10.23 -3.55 -19.17
C GLU A 191 9.06 -4.09 -18.34
N PHE A 192 7.89 -3.49 -18.55
CA PHE A 192 6.64 -3.93 -17.95
C PHE A 192 6.07 -5.12 -18.70
N THR A 193 5.94 -6.23 -17.98
CA THR A 193 5.28 -7.46 -18.45
C THR A 193 3.77 -7.42 -18.21
N LYS A 194 3.36 -6.77 -17.11
CA LYS A 194 1.96 -6.49 -16.76
C LYS A 194 1.66 -5.02 -17.01
N LYS A 195 0.50 -4.73 -17.60
CA LYS A 195 -0.01 -3.36 -17.74
C LYS A 195 -0.31 -2.81 -16.34
N ILE A 196 0.09 -1.55 -16.13
CA ILE A 196 -0.28 -0.80 -14.93
C ILE A 196 -1.70 -0.27 -15.14
N ASP A 197 -2.54 -0.41 -14.11
CA ASP A 197 -3.92 0.08 -14.15
C ASP A 197 -3.94 1.60 -14.33
N GLU A 198 -4.99 2.13 -14.96
CA GLU A 198 -5.06 3.58 -15.22
C GLU A 198 -5.04 4.39 -13.91
N THR A 199 -5.55 3.82 -12.81
CA THR A 199 -5.59 4.43 -11.48
C THR A 199 -4.24 4.42 -10.76
N GLN A 200 -3.19 3.89 -11.37
CA GLN A 200 -1.88 3.72 -10.76
C GLN A 200 -0.79 4.39 -11.60
N LYS A 201 0.26 4.85 -10.93
CA LYS A 201 1.48 5.35 -11.56
C LYS A 201 2.70 4.67 -10.93
N PRO A 202 3.69 4.26 -11.73
CA PRO A 202 4.95 3.78 -11.20
C PRO A 202 5.82 4.96 -10.70
N SER A 203 6.60 4.72 -9.65
CA SER A 203 7.59 5.66 -9.13
C SER A 203 8.92 4.95 -8.84
N CYS A 204 10.01 5.49 -9.35
CA CYS A 204 11.37 5.02 -9.09
C CYS A 204 11.83 5.50 -7.71
N GLN A 205 12.07 4.56 -6.81
CA GLN A 205 12.52 4.85 -5.45
C GLN A 205 13.73 4.00 -5.08
N PHE A 206 14.59 4.53 -4.22
CA PHE A 206 15.68 3.77 -3.63
C PHE A 206 15.36 3.40 -2.19
N PHE A 207 15.90 2.27 -1.74
CA PHE A 207 15.75 1.84 -0.37
C PHE A 207 16.81 2.50 0.53
N ASN A 208 16.36 3.26 1.53
CA ASN A 208 17.24 3.90 2.50
C ASN A 208 17.42 3.01 3.75
N TYR A 209 18.60 2.43 3.90
CA TYR A 209 18.96 1.57 5.03
C TYR A 209 18.93 2.27 6.40
N SER A 210 19.07 3.59 6.46
CA SER A 210 19.06 4.33 7.73
C SER A 210 17.66 4.55 8.26
N THR A 211 16.70 4.83 7.37
CA THR A 211 15.31 5.10 7.73
C THR A 211 14.39 3.91 7.50
N TYR A 212 14.89 2.81 6.92
CA TYR A 212 14.13 1.63 6.50
C TYR A 212 12.94 1.95 5.59
N THR A 213 13.05 3.01 4.78
CA THR A 213 11.97 3.50 3.90
C THR A 213 12.45 3.72 2.48
N PHE A 214 11.53 3.60 1.52
CA PHE A 214 11.78 3.99 0.13
C PHE A 214 11.71 5.52 -0.01
N ARG A 215 12.61 6.07 -0.83
CA ARG A 215 12.76 7.51 -1.07
C ARG A 215 12.94 7.79 -2.56
N GLU A 216 12.44 8.94 -3.01
CA GLU A 216 12.57 9.40 -4.40
C GLU A 216 13.78 10.32 -4.60
N ASP A 217 14.47 10.72 -3.52
CA ASP A 217 15.53 11.72 -3.55
C ASP A 217 16.66 11.36 -4.52
N GLY A 218 16.97 12.28 -5.45
CA GLY A 218 18.02 12.08 -6.44
C GLY A 218 17.64 11.18 -7.62
N CYS A 219 16.41 10.66 -7.67
CA CYS A 219 15.88 9.87 -8.78
C CYS A 219 14.74 10.60 -9.50
N VAL A 220 14.64 10.41 -10.82
CA VAL A 220 13.55 10.92 -11.64
C VAL A 220 12.95 9.77 -12.43
N THR A 221 11.63 9.66 -12.39
CA THR A 221 10.87 8.64 -13.10
C THR A 221 10.48 9.14 -14.49
N HIS A 222 10.99 8.50 -15.53
CA HIS A 222 10.55 8.72 -16.91
C HIS A 222 9.64 7.58 -17.34
N TRP A 223 8.35 7.86 -17.40
CA TRP A 223 7.33 6.90 -17.81
C TRP A 223 6.18 7.61 -18.50
N THR A 224 5.64 6.99 -19.55
CA THR A 224 4.42 7.44 -20.21
C THR A 224 3.35 6.37 -20.08
N HIS A 225 2.11 6.78 -19.80
CA HIS A 225 0.98 5.87 -19.76
C HIS A 225 0.89 5.06 -21.06
N ARG A 226 0.72 3.73 -20.95
CA ARG A 226 0.70 2.74 -22.06
C ARG A 226 2.06 2.43 -22.71
N GLN A 227 3.16 3.01 -22.27
CA GLN A 227 4.48 2.48 -22.62
C GLN A 227 4.77 1.20 -21.83
N ASN A 228 5.43 0.25 -22.48
CA ASN A 228 5.86 -1.02 -21.88
C ASN A 228 7.21 -0.88 -21.17
N ASN A 229 7.75 0.32 -21.01
CA ASN A 229 9.01 0.55 -20.33
C ASN A 229 8.91 1.77 -19.41
N ILE A 230 9.81 1.79 -18.45
CA ILE A 230 10.01 2.86 -17.49
C ILE A 230 11.51 3.03 -17.31
N THR A 231 11.97 4.27 -17.30
CA THR A 231 13.38 4.60 -17.08
C THR A 231 13.54 5.43 -15.82
N CYS A 232 14.27 4.90 -14.85
CA CYS A 232 14.66 5.58 -13.63
C CYS A 232 16.01 6.27 -13.84
N SER A 233 16.05 7.59 -13.76
CA SER A 233 17.28 8.39 -13.90
C SER A 233 17.74 8.91 -12.55
N CYS A 234 18.78 8.30 -11.98
CA CYS A 234 19.24 8.54 -10.61
C CYS A 234 20.67 9.11 -10.55
N ASN A 235 20.98 9.91 -9.53
CA ASN A 235 22.30 10.54 -9.35
C ASN A 235 23.19 9.89 -8.28
N HIS A 236 22.81 8.71 -7.77
CA HIS A 236 23.54 7.96 -6.75
C HIS A 236 23.48 6.47 -7.04
N LEU A 237 24.31 5.69 -6.36
CA LEU A 237 24.31 4.22 -6.45
C LEU A 237 23.81 3.64 -5.13
N THR A 238 22.68 2.92 -5.19
CA THR A 238 22.03 2.24 -4.07
C THR A 238 21.20 1.05 -4.60
N TYR A 239 20.24 0.56 -3.81
CA TYR A 239 19.23 -0.40 -4.25
C TYR A 239 17.94 0.32 -4.66
N PHE A 240 17.57 0.16 -5.92
CA PHE A 240 16.40 0.77 -6.55
C PHE A 240 15.28 -0.24 -6.73
N GLY A 241 14.05 0.25 -6.60
CA GLY A 241 12.83 -0.47 -6.92
C GLY A 241 11.81 0.47 -7.58
N ILE A 242 10.86 -0.12 -8.29
CA ILE A 242 9.76 0.63 -8.90
C ILE A 242 8.52 0.37 -8.05
N LEU A 243 8.01 1.39 -7.37
CA LEU A 243 6.81 1.27 -6.55
C LEU A 243 5.59 1.65 -7.40
N ILE A 244 4.53 0.85 -7.30
CA ILE A 244 3.24 1.17 -7.91
C ILE A 244 2.41 1.95 -6.89
N ILE A 245 2.17 3.23 -7.16
CA ILE A 245 1.44 4.12 -6.27
C ILE A 245 0.13 4.58 -6.92
N PRO A 246 -0.94 4.85 -6.15
CA PRO A 246 -2.17 5.41 -6.70
C PRO A 246 -1.88 6.72 -7.45
N ASP A 247 -2.48 6.89 -8.63
CA ASP A 247 -2.37 8.16 -9.35
C ASP A 247 -3.36 9.18 -8.79
N PRO A 248 -2.89 10.22 -8.08
CA PRO A 248 -3.76 11.26 -7.55
C PRO A 248 -4.49 12.03 -8.65
N SER A 249 -4.03 11.96 -9.92
CA SER A 249 -4.67 12.67 -11.02
C SER A 249 -6.04 12.09 -11.39
N ILE A 250 -6.20 10.76 -11.31
CA ILE A 250 -7.47 10.08 -11.57
C ILE A 250 -8.44 10.34 -10.42
N THR A 251 -7.99 10.17 -9.17
CA THR A 251 -8.81 10.42 -7.98
C THR A 251 -9.36 11.85 -7.95
N LYS A 252 -8.59 12.84 -8.42
CA LYS A 252 -9.07 14.24 -8.51
C LYS A 252 -10.24 14.42 -9.48
N LYS A 253 -10.21 13.76 -10.65
CA LYS A 253 -11.31 13.83 -11.64
C LYS A 253 -12.57 13.18 -11.09
N ASP A 254 -12.44 12.01 -10.47
CA ASP A 254 -13.57 11.29 -9.90
C ASP A 254 -14.20 12.08 -8.72
N GLN A 255 -13.35 12.69 -7.89
CA GLN A 255 -13.79 13.56 -6.79
C GLN A 255 -14.56 14.79 -7.32
N GLU A 256 -14.11 15.39 -8.43
CA GLU A 256 -14.80 16.52 -9.06
C GLU A 256 -16.18 16.12 -9.60
N ILE A 257 -16.28 14.98 -10.30
CA ILE A 257 -17.55 14.45 -10.82
C ILE A 257 -18.54 14.18 -9.68
N LEU A 258 -18.10 13.51 -8.61
CA LEU A 258 -18.95 13.20 -7.47
C LEU A 258 -19.43 14.48 -6.75
N THR A 259 -18.57 15.49 -6.67
CA THR A 259 -18.93 16.81 -6.13
C THR A 259 -20.03 17.46 -6.97
N HIS A 260 -19.93 17.41 -8.30
CA HIS A 260 -20.97 17.98 -9.17
C HIS A 260 -22.32 17.27 -9.02
N ILE A 261 -22.34 15.94 -9.01
CA ILE A 261 -23.57 15.15 -8.86
C ILE A 261 -24.23 15.47 -7.52
N THR A 262 -23.46 15.51 -6.44
CA THR A 262 -23.97 15.77 -5.09
C THR A 262 -24.51 17.19 -4.93
N VAL A 263 -23.82 18.22 -5.46
CA VAL A 263 -24.29 19.61 -5.41
C VAL A 263 -25.60 19.79 -6.16
N ILE A 264 -25.72 19.25 -7.37
CA ILE A 264 -26.95 19.35 -8.18
C ILE A 264 -28.10 18.61 -7.49
N GLY A 265 -27.86 17.37 -7.06
CA GLY A 265 -28.88 16.54 -6.40
C GLY A 265 -29.39 17.14 -5.09
N CYS A 266 -28.49 17.59 -4.22
CA CYS A 266 -28.85 18.20 -2.94
C CYS A 266 -29.58 19.54 -3.13
N SER A 267 -29.20 20.33 -4.14
CA SER A 267 -29.87 21.61 -4.43
C SER A 267 -31.33 21.42 -4.86
N ILE A 268 -31.58 20.47 -5.76
CA ILE A 268 -32.94 20.13 -6.21
C ILE A 268 -33.75 19.54 -5.05
N SER A 269 -33.14 18.67 -4.24
CA SER A 269 -33.79 18.10 -3.05
C SER A 269 -34.18 19.20 -2.06
N LEU A 270 -33.26 20.10 -1.73
CA LEU A 270 -33.54 21.20 -0.80
C LEU A 270 -34.68 22.10 -1.29
N PHE A 271 -34.69 22.43 -2.59
CA PHE A 271 -35.76 23.23 -3.20
C PHE A 271 -37.13 22.56 -3.07
N THR A 272 -37.23 21.27 -3.38
CA THR A 272 -38.51 20.54 -3.26
C THR A 272 -38.96 20.36 -1.81
N LEU A 273 -38.03 20.13 -0.87
CA LEU A 273 -38.34 20.06 0.57
C LEU A 273 -38.92 21.39 1.10
N VAL A 274 -38.37 22.53 0.68
CA VAL A 274 -38.88 23.86 1.06
C VAL A 274 -40.32 24.05 0.55
N ILE A 275 -40.61 23.67 -0.69
CA ILE A 275 -41.97 23.74 -1.26
C ILE A 275 -42.93 22.87 -0.44
N THR A 276 -42.53 21.64 -0.08
CA THR A 276 -43.34 20.73 0.74
C THR A 276 -43.70 21.34 2.09
N ILE A 277 -42.74 21.99 2.77
CA ILE A 277 -42.99 22.67 4.04
C ILE A 277 -43.97 23.84 3.87
N LEU A 278 -43.80 24.65 2.83
CA LEU A 278 -44.71 25.78 2.54
C LEU A 278 -46.15 25.31 2.27
N LEU A 279 -46.32 24.22 1.52
CA LEU A 279 -47.64 23.61 1.28
C LEU A 279 -48.28 23.11 2.57
N PHE A 280 -47.50 22.46 3.44
CA PHE A 280 -47.99 21.98 4.73
C PHE A 280 -48.45 23.13 5.65
N ILE A 281 -47.70 24.23 5.70
CA ILE A 281 -48.04 25.41 6.52
C ILE A 281 -49.31 26.09 5.99
N THR A 282 -49.45 26.20 4.67
CA THR A 282 -50.58 26.89 4.03
C THR A 282 -51.87 26.07 4.11
N ASN A 283 -51.79 24.75 4.01
CA ASN A 283 -52.96 23.88 3.96
C ASN A 283 -53.39 23.38 5.35
N ARG A 284 -54.41 24.03 5.92
CA ARG A 284 -54.99 23.66 7.23
C ARG A 284 -55.48 22.22 7.30
N LYS A 285 -55.93 21.63 6.19
CA LYS A 285 -56.43 20.25 6.14
C LYS A 285 -55.29 19.25 6.38
N LEU A 286 -54.13 19.47 5.76
CA LEU A 286 -52.94 18.64 5.96
C LEU A 286 -52.44 18.73 7.41
N ARG A 287 -52.55 19.89 8.04
CA ARG A 287 -52.12 20.10 9.44
C ARG A 287 -52.99 19.38 10.48
N GLN A 288 -54.20 18.96 10.13
CA GLN A 288 -55.07 18.22 11.03
C GLN A 288 -54.71 16.72 11.06
N ASP A 289 -54.11 16.21 9.99
CA ASP A 289 -53.71 14.81 9.87
C ASP A 289 -52.47 14.50 10.72
N VAL A 290 -52.52 13.41 11.49
CA VAL A 290 -51.42 12.93 12.32
C VAL A 290 -50.31 12.33 11.47
N SER A 291 -50.66 11.67 10.36
CA SER A 291 -49.68 11.07 9.43
C SER A 291 -48.81 12.15 8.79
N MET A 292 -49.44 13.24 8.33
CA MET A 292 -48.75 14.40 7.76
C MET A 292 -47.81 15.09 8.77
N LYS A 293 -48.14 15.08 10.06
CA LYS A 293 -47.25 15.59 11.11
C LYS A 293 -46.02 14.70 11.35
N VAL A 294 -46.11 13.40 11.13
CA VAL A 294 -44.93 12.52 11.20
C VAL A 294 -44.06 12.76 9.96
N HIS A 295 -44.67 12.77 8.78
CA HIS A 295 -43.98 13.02 7.51
C HIS A 295 -43.24 14.37 7.50
N ILE A 296 -43.85 15.45 8.03
CA ILE A 296 -43.18 16.77 8.06
C ILE A 296 -41.94 16.78 8.96
N ASN A 297 -41.90 15.99 10.03
CA ASN A 297 -40.70 15.88 10.86
C ASN A 297 -39.55 15.18 10.11
N LEU A 298 -39.86 14.16 9.29
CA LEU A 298 -38.87 13.56 8.39
C LEU A 298 -38.36 14.59 7.35
N VAL A 299 -39.27 15.36 6.75
CA VAL A 299 -38.92 16.43 5.79
C VAL A 299 -38.00 17.47 6.44
N ILE A 300 -38.27 17.86 7.69
CA ILE A 300 -37.41 18.78 8.44
C ILE A 300 -36.02 18.16 8.69
N ALA A 301 -35.95 16.88 9.08
CA ALA A 301 -34.67 16.20 9.27
C ALA A 301 -33.86 16.12 7.97
N LEU A 302 -34.49 15.82 6.83
CA LEU A 302 -33.86 15.79 5.51
C LEU A 302 -33.39 17.19 5.05
N MET A 303 -34.17 18.24 5.36
CA MET A 303 -33.79 19.61 5.07
C MET A 303 -32.54 20.00 5.86
N LEU A 304 -32.47 19.66 7.16
CA LEU A 304 -31.29 19.88 7.98
C LEU A 304 -30.07 19.12 7.44
N LEU A 305 -30.25 17.86 7.01
CA LEU A 305 -29.16 17.07 6.42
C LEU A 305 -28.59 17.75 5.16
N ASN A 306 -29.45 18.14 4.21
CA ASN A 306 -29.03 18.83 2.99
C ASN A 306 -28.38 20.19 3.29
N LEU A 307 -28.92 20.95 4.25
CA LEU A 307 -28.42 22.27 4.63
C LEU A 307 -27.00 22.20 5.23
N HIS A 308 -26.67 21.15 5.99
CA HIS A 308 -25.32 20.97 6.54
C HIS A 308 -24.37 20.28 5.56
N PHE A 309 -24.88 19.39 4.70
CA PHE A 309 -24.07 18.65 3.72
C PHE A 309 -23.48 19.58 2.64
N LEU A 310 -24.27 20.50 2.06
CA LEU A 310 -23.80 21.41 1.00
C LEU A 310 -22.57 22.26 1.38
N PRO A 311 -22.55 22.97 2.53
CA PRO A 311 -21.38 23.77 2.92
C PRO A 311 -20.24 22.94 3.51
N SER A 312 -20.45 21.65 3.82
CA SER A 312 -19.47 20.85 4.57
C SER A 312 -18.09 20.81 3.91
N GLN A 313 -18.03 20.66 2.58
CA GLN A 313 -16.78 20.63 1.82
C GLN A 313 -16.07 22.00 1.84
N ALA A 314 -16.82 23.09 1.72
CA ALA A 314 -16.26 24.45 1.78
C ALA A 314 -15.73 24.79 3.19
N VAL A 315 -16.44 24.34 4.23
CA VAL A 315 -16.02 24.53 5.63
C VAL A 315 -14.81 23.66 5.96
N ALA A 316 -14.75 22.42 5.45
CA ALA A 316 -13.60 21.53 5.63
C ALA A 316 -12.33 22.03 4.92
N ALA A 317 -12.47 22.75 3.80
CA ALA A 317 -11.36 23.42 3.12
C ALA A 317 -10.89 24.70 3.85
N GLY A 318 -11.70 25.25 4.75
CA GLY A 318 -11.35 26.39 5.58
C GLY A 318 -10.42 26.03 6.75
N SER A 319 -9.69 27.03 7.27
CA SER A 319 -8.73 26.84 8.37
C SER A 319 -9.36 26.75 9.78
N SER A 320 -10.69 26.84 9.88
CA SER A 320 -11.40 26.90 11.15
C SER A 320 -11.79 25.51 11.69
N SER A 321 -10.92 24.91 12.51
CA SER A 321 -11.16 23.59 13.11
C SER A 321 -12.47 23.48 13.90
N GLY A 322 -12.89 24.57 14.57
CA GLY A 322 -14.14 24.58 15.33
C GLY A 322 -15.41 24.49 14.47
N LEU A 323 -15.41 25.14 13.30
CA LEU A 323 -16.55 25.07 12.36
C LEU A 323 -16.63 23.70 11.68
N CYS A 324 -15.48 23.09 11.36
CA CYS A 324 -15.43 21.74 10.81
C CYS A 324 -16.02 20.72 11.80
N LEU A 325 -15.61 20.77 13.07
CA LEU A 325 -16.18 19.94 14.13
C LEU A 325 -17.69 20.15 14.28
N TYR A 326 -18.13 21.42 14.33
CA TYR A 326 -19.55 21.75 14.45
C TYR A 326 -20.39 21.19 13.29
N MET A 327 -19.91 21.34 12.04
CA MET A 327 -20.58 20.79 10.87
C MET A 327 -20.62 19.25 10.90
N ALA A 328 -19.52 18.61 11.29
CA ALA A 328 -19.46 17.14 11.39
C ALA A 328 -20.48 16.59 12.42
N LEU A 329 -20.63 17.27 13.57
CA LEU A 329 -21.62 16.91 14.58
C LEU A 329 -23.06 17.05 14.08
N LEU A 330 -23.36 18.17 13.40
CA LEU A 330 -24.70 18.42 12.86
C LEU A 330 -25.06 17.46 11.72
N LEU A 331 -24.09 17.12 10.89
CA LEU A 331 -24.28 16.16 9.80
C LEU A 331 -24.56 14.76 10.37
N HIS A 332 -23.79 14.33 11.36
CA HIS A 332 -24.02 13.07 12.05
C HIS A 332 -25.40 13.06 12.75
N TYR A 333 -25.75 14.13 13.49
CA TYR A 333 -27.05 14.25 14.15
C TYR A 333 -28.22 14.22 13.15
N SER A 334 -28.15 15.02 12.08
CA SER A 334 -29.21 15.10 11.08
C SER A 334 -29.39 13.78 10.32
N LEU A 335 -28.31 13.05 10.05
CA LEU A 335 -28.36 11.71 9.46
C LEU A 335 -29.06 10.69 10.37
N LEU A 336 -28.74 10.66 11.67
CA LEU A 336 -29.43 9.77 12.60
C LEU A 336 -30.89 10.17 12.79
N ALA A 337 -31.18 11.47 12.75
CA ALA A 337 -32.55 11.97 12.83
C ALA A 337 -33.37 11.56 11.60
N THR A 338 -32.83 11.60 10.39
CA THR A 338 -33.54 11.12 9.19
C THR A 338 -33.83 9.63 9.27
N PHE A 339 -32.86 8.81 9.67
CA PHE A 339 -33.09 7.37 9.87
C PHE A 339 -34.13 7.09 10.96
N SER A 340 -34.08 7.81 12.08
CA SER A 340 -35.04 7.66 13.17
C SER A 340 -36.44 8.04 12.71
N TRP A 341 -36.62 9.18 12.04
CA TRP A 341 -37.92 9.61 11.54
C TRP A 341 -38.46 8.72 10.41
N MET A 342 -37.59 8.19 9.53
CA MET A 342 -37.97 7.21 8.52
C MET A 342 -38.48 5.92 9.15
N ALA A 343 -37.81 5.43 10.21
CA ALA A 343 -38.27 4.27 10.97
C ALA A 343 -39.61 4.54 11.68
N LEU A 344 -39.80 5.72 12.26
CA LEU A 344 -41.06 6.12 12.90
C LEU A 344 -42.21 6.28 11.90
N GLU A 345 -41.94 6.78 10.70
CA GLU A 345 -42.91 6.84 9.61
C GLU A 345 -43.30 5.42 9.15
N GLY A 346 -42.33 4.53 8.98
CA GLY A 346 -42.58 3.11 8.69
C GLY A 346 -43.40 2.41 9.77
N PHE A 347 -43.08 2.66 11.05
CA PHE A 347 -43.86 2.16 12.20
C PHE A 347 -45.30 2.73 12.20
N HIS A 348 -45.46 4.02 11.86
CA HIS A 348 -46.77 4.64 11.76
C HIS A 348 -47.61 4.01 10.65
N LEU A 349 -47.04 3.78 9.46
CA LEU A 349 -47.69 3.10 8.35
C LEU A 349 -48.09 1.66 8.72
N TYR A 350 -47.22 0.93 9.42
CA TYR A 350 -47.53 -0.40 9.94
C TYR A 350 -48.76 -0.39 10.86
N LEU A 351 -48.85 0.56 11.79
CA LEU A 351 -50.01 0.69 12.67
C LEU A 351 -51.30 1.00 11.89
N LEU A 352 -51.23 1.87 10.87
CA LEU A 352 -52.39 2.24 10.05
C LEU A 352 -52.93 1.06 9.22
N LEU A 353 -52.04 0.23 8.66
CA LEU A 353 -52.43 -0.86 7.76
C LEU A 353 -52.76 -2.17 8.48
N VAL A 354 -51.99 -2.53 9.50
CA VAL A 354 -52.09 -3.87 10.14
C VAL A 354 -52.96 -3.84 11.40
N LYS A 355 -52.93 -2.75 12.17
CA LYS A 355 -53.68 -2.64 13.44
C LYS A 355 -54.90 -1.73 13.29
N VAL A 356 -55.90 -2.24 12.56
CA VAL A 356 -57.15 -1.55 12.19
C VAL A 356 -58.06 -1.19 13.39
N PHE A 357 -57.85 -1.74 14.60
CA PHE A 357 -58.73 -1.50 15.76
C PHE A 357 -58.10 -0.62 16.86
N ASN A 358 -58.52 0.66 16.89
CA ASN A 358 -58.60 1.61 18.01
C ASN A 358 -57.47 1.62 19.06
N ILE A 359 -56.23 1.91 18.65
CA ILE A 359 -55.14 2.22 19.58
C ILE A 359 -55.10 3.74 19.83
N TYR A 360 -55.91 4.23 20.77
CA TYR A 360 -55.83 5.63 21.22
C TYR A 360 -54.67 5.80 22.20
N VAL A 361 -53.50 6.21 21.70
CA VAL A 361 -52.35 6.56 22.55
C VAL A 361 -52.40 8.05 22.88
N LYS A 362 -52.69 8.38 24.15
CA LYS A 362 -52.63 9.76 24.64
C LYS A 362 -51.23 10.35 24.40
N LYS A 363 -51.18 11.55 23.78
CA LYS A 363 -49.94 12.26 23.40
C LYS A 363 -49.00 11.48 22.46
N TYR A 364 -49.55 10.66 21.55
CA TYR A 364 -48.80 9.87 20.56
C TYR A 364 -47.67 10.63 19.85
N LEU A 365 -47.98 11.79 19.25
CA LEU A 365 -47.00 12.62 18.53
C LEU A 365 -45.85 13.12 19.40
N LEU A 366 -46.11 13.40 20.67
CA LEU A 366 -45.07 13.84 21.60
C LEU A 366 -44.11 12.70 21.92
N LYS A 367 -44.62 11.47 22.11
CA LYS A 367 -43.78 10.28 22.32
C LYS A 367 -42.90 10.01 21.10
N LEU A 368 -43.47 10.07 19.89
CA LEU A 368 -42.70 9.92 18.65
C LEU A 368 -41.64 11.03 18.52
N GLY A 369 -41.98 12.28 18.81
CA GLY A 369 -41.02 13.39 18.77
C GLY A 369 -39.85 13.20 19.73
N VAL A 370 -40.12 12.75 20.96
CA VAL A 370 -39.06 12.46 21.95
C VAL A 370 -38.15 11.34 21.47
N VAL A 371 -38.69 10.29 20.85
CA VAL A 371 -37.88 9.19 20.31
C VAL A 371 -37.10 9.63 19.07
N GLY A 372 -37.77 10.25 18.11
CA GLY A 372 -37.21 10.62 16.81
C GLY A 372 -36.12 11.67 16.87
N TRP A 373 -36.20 12.62 17.81
CA TRP A 373 -35.15 13.63 18.03
C TRP A 373 -34.21 13.28 19.18
N GLY A 374 -34.71 12.62 20.23
CA GLY A 374 -33.94 12.31 21.43
C GLY A 374 -32.93 11.17 21.24
N VAL A 375 -33.29 10.11 20.51
CA VAL A 375 -32.36 8.99 20.26
C VAL A 375 -31.12 9.44 19.47
N PRO A 376 -31.24 10.17 18.34
CA PRO A 376 -30.09 10.76 17.66
C PRO A 376 -29.22 11.64 18.55
N ALA A 377 -29.84 12.51 19.36
CA ALA A 377 -29.13 13.42 20.26
C ALA A 377 -28.33 12.65 21.32
N MET A 378 -28.91 11.60 21.89
CA MET A 378 -28.23 10.74 22.86
C MET A 378 -27.02 10.05 22.24
N ILE A 379 -27.16 9.46 21.05
CA ILE A 379 -26.06 8.76 20.37
C ILE A 379 -24.90 9.72 20.09
N VAL A 380 -25.17 10.88 19.47
CA VAL A 380 -24.12 11.87 19.17
C VAL A 380 -23.45 12.38 20.45
N SER A 381 -24.23 12.61 21.51
CA SER A 381 -23.67 13.05 22.79
C SER A 381 -22.70 12.01 23.37
N VAL A 382 -23.05 10.71 23.34
CA VAL A 382 -22.19 9.63 23.83
C VAL A 382 -20.90 9.56 23.01
N VAL A 383 -20.98 9.62 21.68
CA VAL A 383 -19.79 9.58 20.80
C VAL A 383 -18.83 10.74 21.12
N VAL A 384 -19.36 11.95 21.28
CA VAL A 384 -18.56 13.14 21.62
C VAL A 384 -17.92 13.07 23.01
N ILE A 385 -18.59 12.41 23.97
CA ILE A 385 -18.06 12.20 25.32
C ILE A 385 -16.90 11.20 25.32
N ILE A 386 -17.03 10.12 24.54
CA ILE A 386 -16.02 9.06 24.46
C ILE A 386 -14.75 9.59 23.78
N ASP A 387 -14.89 10.16 22.58
CA ASP A 387 -13.74 10.62 21.83
C ASP A 387 -14.10 11.68 20.78
N ARG A 388 -13.62 12.90 21.02
CA ARG A 388 -13.82 14.03 20.09
C ARG A 388 -12.96 13.93 18.82
N THR A 389 -11.93 13.08 18.83
CA THR A 389 -11.00 12.93 17.70
C THR A 389 -11.61 12.13 16.54
N PHE A 390 -12.73 11.43 16.77
CA PHE A 390 -13.50 10.76 15.71
C PHE A 390 -14.04 11.71 14.63
N TYR A 391 -14.29 12.97 14.95
CA TYR A 391 -14.83 13.97 14.01
C TYR A 391 -13.73 14.77 13.30
N GLY A 392 -12.54 14.16 13.15
CA GLY A 392 -11.39 14.74 12.44
C GLY A 392 -11.54 14.73 10.92
N LEU A 393 -10.58 15.35 10.23
CA LEU A 393 -10.52 15.34 8.76
C LEU A 393 -10.27 13.92 8.27
N THR A 394 -11.29 13.29 7.69
CA THR A 394 -11.13 12.04 6.94
C THR A 394 -10.70 12.38 5.52
N PRO A 395 -9.48 12.03 5.07
CA PRO A 395 -9.20 12.04 3.65
C PRO A 395 -10.20 11.11 2.95
N LEU A 396 -10.68 11.50 1.77
CA LEU A 396 -11.45 10.60 0.91
C LEU A 396 -10.51 9.51 0.41
N ASP A 397 -10.36 8.44 1.20
CA ASP A 397 -9.62 7.25 0.81
C ASP A 397 -10.39 6.52 -0.29
N ALA A 398 -10.09 6.88 -1.54
CA ALA A 398 -10.62 6.20 -2.72
C ALA A 398 -10.07 4.77 -2.92
N SER A 399 -9.33 4.22 -1.95
CA SER A 399 -8.65 2.92 -2.08
C SER A 399 -9.37 1.72 -1.47
N ASN A 400 -10.50 1.89 -0.77
CA ASN A 400 -11.25 0.75 -0.20
C ASN A 400 -12.73 0.77 -0.61
N SER A 401 -13.03 0.18 -1.78
CA SER A 401 -14.41 -0.08 -2.23
C SER A 401 -15.10 -1.25 -1.48
N SER A 402 -14.50 -1.78 -0.42
CA SER A 402 -15.00 -2.98 0.30
C SER A 402 -15.21 -2.79 1.81
N SER A 403 -15.15 -1.57 2.34
CA SER A 403 -15.34 -1.36 3.79
C SER A 403 -16.06 -0.06 4.16
N THR A 404 -17.12 0.28 3.43
CA THR A 404 -18.18 1.20 3.93
C THR A 404 -19.44 0.37 4.16
N ALA A 405 -19.34 -0.56 5.09
CA ALA A 405 -20.47 -1.28 5.68
C ALA A 405 -20.15 -1.58 7.15
N MET A 406 -20.24 -0.55 8.00
CA MET A 406 -20.90 -0.61 9.32
C MET A 406 -20.94 0.76 9.96
#